data_AF-A0A7Y0DC48-F1
#
_entry.id   AF-A0A7Y0DC48-F1
#
_cell.length_a   1.000
_cell.length_b   1.000
_cell.length_c   1.000
_cell.angle_alpha   90.00
_cell.angle_beta   90.00
_cell.angle_gamma   90.00
#
_symmetry.space_group_name_H-M   'P 1'
#
loop_
_entity.id
_entity.type
_entity.pdbx_description
1 polymer ?
#
loop_
_entity_poly.entity_id
_entity_poly.type
_entity_poly.pdbx_seq_one_letter_code
_entity_poly.pdbx_strand_id
1 'polypeptide(L)'
;MTITVSPRRIAMAVLAIIALSATYLIGATHAVGTVVTTPTRAATTSSTQPAAYPVSGSPGINVGGRAKVAGSPDTLRLDLSVVASATSVSEALASANRSASAVQKSLLGSGVQKKDLQTSGL
;
A
#
# COMPACT_ATOMS: atom_id res chain seq x y z
N MET A 1 -3.58 -56.07 2.15
CA MET A 1 -3.74 -55.25 3.36
C MET A 1 -4.83 -54.22 3.07
N THR A 2 -6.07 -54.50 3.45
CA THR A 2 -7.25 -53.71 3.06
C THR A 2 -7.49 -52.64 4.13
N ILE A 3 -7.18 -51.38 3.82
CA ILE A 3 -7.35 -50.28 4.77
C ILE A 3 -8.82 -49.89 4.77
N THR A 4 -9.57 -50.32 5.80
CA THR A 4 -10.95 -49.90 6.01
C THR A 4 -10.96 -48.46 6.52
N VAL A 5 -11.17 -47.51 5.60
CA VAL A 5 -11.24 -46.08 5.93
C VAL A 5 -12.66 -45.75 6.39
N SER A 6 -12.87 -45.62 7.70
CA SER A 6 -14.16 -45.17 8.24
C SER A 6 -14.40 -43.69 7.92
N PRO A 7 -15.64 -43.26 7.59
CA PRO A 7 -15.96 -41.88 7.19
C PRO A 7 -15.60 -40.85 8.27
N ARG A 8 -15.62 -41.25 9.54
CA ARG A 8 -15.18 -40.41 10.67
C ARG A 8 -13.68 -40.09 10.65
N ARG A 9 -12.84 -40.98 10.11
CA ARG A 9 -11.39 -40.73 9.96
C ARG A 9 -11.08 -39.78 8.80
N ILE A 10 -11.89 -39.82 7.74
CA ILE A 10 -11.79 -38.86 6.62
C ILE A 10 -12.19 -37.47 7.11
N ALA A 11 -13.30 -37.36 7.86
CA ALA A 11 -13.76 -36.09 8.41
C ALA A 11 -12.70 -35.45 9.33
N MET A 12 -12.06 -36.23 10.19
CA MET A 12 -11.00 -35.73 11.09
C MET A 12 -9.72 -35.35 10.35
N ALA A 13 -9.33 -36.09 9.30
CA ALA A 13 -8.18 -35.74 8.48
C ALA A 13 -8.40 -34.43 7.71
N VAL A 14 -9.60 -34.21 7.16
CA VAL A 14 -9.95 -32.97 6.47
C VAL A 14 -9.92 -31.78 7.44
N LEU A 15 -10.46 -31.94 8.65
CA LEU A 15 -10.48 -30.88 9.66
C LEU A 15 -9.07 -30.52 10.14
N ALA A 16 -8.18 -31.51 10.29
CA ALA A 16 -6.77 -31.27 10.62
C ALA A 16 -6.02 -30.53 9.51
N ILE A 17 -6.28 -30.84 8.24
CA ILE A 17 -5.66 -30.15 7.09
C ILE A 17 -6.14 -28.70 7.00
N ILE A 18 -7.43 -28.45 7.25
CA ILE A 18 -8.02 -27.09 7.28
C ILE A 18 -7.42 -26.27 8.43
N ALA A 19 -7.29 -26.86 9.63
CA ALA A 19 -6.69 -26.19 10.77
C ALA A 19 -5.22 -25.84 10.52
N LEU A 20 -4.44 -26.78 9.95
CA LEU A 20 -3.01 -26.59 9.68
C LEU A 20 -2.77 -25.53 8.61
N SER A 21 -3.61 -25.48 7.57
CA SER A 21 -3.56 -24.47 6.51
C SER A 21 -3.96 -23.08 7.02
N ALA A 22 -4.98 -22.97 7.87
CA ALA A 22 -5.36 -21.70 8.50
C ALA A 22 -4.23 -21.13 9.38
N THR A 23 -3.56 -21.95 10.18
CA THR A 23 -2.41 -21.51 10.99
C THR A 23 -1.21 -21.10 10.14
N TYR A 24 -0.97 -21.75 8.99
CA TYR A 24 0.13 -21.41 8.09
C TYR A 24 -0.10 -20.04 7.40
N LEU A 25 -1.33 -19.74 7.01
CA LEU A 25 -1.71 -18.44 6.42
C LEU A 25 -1.61 -17.29 7.42
N ILE A 26 -1.85 -17.55 8.71
CA ILE A 26 -1.71 -16.54 9.77
C ILE A 26 -0.24 -16.36 10.17
N GLY A 27 0.53 -17.46 10.31
CA GLY A 27 1.94 -17.43 10.72
C GLY A 27 2.90 -16.88 9.67
N ALA A 28 2.57 -16.94 8.38
CA ALA A 28 3.40 -16.39 7.30
C ALA A 28 3.49 -14.85 7.29
N THR A 29 2.74 -14.16 8.15
CA THR A 29 2.73 -12.69 8.25
C THR A 29 3.68 -12.11 9.33
N HIS A 30 4.47 -12.95 10.02
CA HIS A 30 5.42 -12.51 11.05
C HIS A 30 6.89 -12.53 10.62
N ALA A 31 7.19 -12.55 9.32
CA ALA A 31 8.50 -12.11 8.84
C ALA A 31 8.56 -10.59 8.91
N VAL A 32 8.79 -10.08 10.13
CA VAL A 32 9.14 -8.70 10.42
C VAL A 32 10.52 -8.44 9.82
N GLY A 33 10.56 -8.24 8.50
CA GLY A 33 11.61 -7.50 7.85
C GLY A 33 11.36 -6.04 8.15
N THR A 34 11.91 -5.53 9.26
CA THR A 34 12.03 -4.10 9.51
C THR A 34 12.96 -3.50 8.46
N VAL A 35 12.43 -3.28 7.25
CA VAL A 35 12.96 -2.20 6.42
C VAL A 35 12.36 -0.94 7.02
N VAL A 36 13.10 -0.36 7.96
CA VAL A 36 12.92 1.05 8.33
C VAL A 36 13.32 1.86 7.10
N THR A 37 12.42 1.94 6.12
CA THR A 37 12.39 3.07 5.22
C THR A 37 11.77 4.18 6.03
N THR A 38 12.62 4.87 6.81
CA THR A 38 12.30 6.23 7.24
C THR A 38 11.71 6.94 6.03
N PRO A 39 10.49 7.49 6.11
CA PRO A 39 9.98 8.29 5.02
C PRO A 39 10.97 9.43 4.86
N THR A 40 11.75 9.40 3.78
CA THR A 40 12.47 10.57 3.31
C THR A 40 11.38 11.51 2.84
N ARG A 41 10.77 12.21 3.81
CA ARG A 41 9.94 13.37 3.59
C ARG A 41 10.72 14.20 2.60
N ALA A 42 10.19 14.38 1.40
CA ALA A 42 10.68 15.39 0.49
C ALA A 42 10.63 16.68 1.30
N ALA A 43 11.80 17.11 1.78
CA ALA A 43 11.95 18.39 2.40
C ALA A 43 11.77 19.36 1.24
N THR A 44 10.55 19.85 1.06
CA THR A 44 10.35 21.14 0.42
C THR A 44 11.09 22.13 1.31
N THR A 45 12.37 22.32 1.03
CA THR A 45 13.18 23.38 1.63
C THR A 45 12.62 24.68 1.07
N SER A 46 11.56 25.18 1.69
CA SER A 46 11.16 26.57 1.55
C SER A 46 12.27 27.38 2.21
N SER A 47 13.30 27.72 1.43
CA SER A 47 14.32 28.67 1.84
C SER A 47 13.62 29.99 2.14
N THR A 48 13.72 30.47 3.38
CA THR A 48 13.33 31.83 3.77
C THR A 48 14.40 32.85 3.41
N GLN A 49 15.47 32.44 2.70
CA GLN A 49 16.57 33.34 2.34
C GLN A 49 16.12 34.29 1.22
N PRO A 50 16.12 35.61 1.46
CA PRO A 50 15.84 36.57 0.41
C PRO A 50 16.84 36.41 -0.74
N ALA A 51 16.37 36.48 -1.98
CA ALA A 51 17.25 36.55 -3.14
C ALA A 51 18.13 37.82 -3.02
N ALA A 52 19.45 37.67 -3.14
CA ALA A 52 20.37 38.80 -3.16
C ALA A 52 20.22 39.52 -4.51
N TYR A 53 19.75 40.76 -4.50
CA TYR A 53 19.68 41.61 -5.68
C TYR A 53 21.03 42.34 -5.85
N PRO A 54 21.68 42.30 -7.03
CA PRO A 54 22.86 43.12 -7.27
C PRO A 54 22.46 44.61 -7.20
N VAL A 55 23.08 45.36 -6.29
CA VAL A 55 22.99 46.81 -6.24
C VAL A 55 23.75 47.37 -7.44
N SER A 56 23.04 47.59 -8.55
CA SER A 56 23.49 48.49 -9.61
C SER A 56 22.83 49.85 -9.35
N GLY A 57 23.67 50.81 -8.97
CA GLY A 57 23.28 52.10 -8.39
C GLY A 57 22.39 52.97 -9.27
N SER A 58 21.09 52.93 -9.00
CA SER A 58 20.12 53.97 -9.37
C SER A 58 19.20 54.23 -8.16
N PRO A 59 18.84 55.48 -7.82
CA PRO A 59 18.03 55.77 -6.64
C PRO A 59 16.64 55.12 -6.74
N GLY A 60 16.30 54.26 -5.78
CA GLY A 60 15.01 53.57 -5.73
C GLY A 60 14.72 52.98 -4.36
N ILE A 61 13.44 52.82 -4.02
CA ILE A 61 12.98 52.20 -2.76
C ILE A 61 12.80 50.69 -3.01
N ASN A 62 13.54 49.86 -2.30
CA ASN A 62 13.35 48.41 -2.29
C ASN A 62 12.45 47.99 -1.11
N VAL A 63 11.33 47.33 -1.40
CA VAL A 63 10.39 46.82 -0.39
C VAL A 63 10.31 45.31 -0.51
N GLY A 64 10.70 44.61 0.56
CA GLY A 64 10.55 43.16 0.66
C GLY A 64 9.25 42.78 1.37
N GLY A 65 8.36 42.04 0.70
CA GLY A 65 7.19 41.42 1.32
C GLY A 65 7.46 39.95 1.68
N ARG A 66 7.12 39.52 2.89
CA ARG A 66 7.11 38.10 3.29
C ARG A 66 5.70 37.68 3.67
N ALA A 67 5.25 36.57 3.12
CA ALA A 67 4.01 35.91 3.53
C ALA A 67 4.33 34.51 4.09
N LYS A 68 3.61 34.11 5.14
CA LYS A 68 3.61 32.74 5.64
C LYS A 68 2.27 32.12 5.30
N VAL A 69 2.29 30.98 4.64
CA VAL A 69 1.10 30.21 4.29
C VAL A 69 1.16 28.87 5.02
N ALA A 70 0.09 28.54 5.73
CA ALA A 70 -0.13 27.24 6.34
C ALA A 70 -1.51 26.75 5.92
N GLY A 71 -1.64 25.45 5.68
CA GLY A 71 -2.89 24.81 5.31
C GLY A 71 -2.89 23.35 5.73
N SER A 72 -4.08 22.82 6.02
CA SER A 72 -4.25 21.38 6.20
C SER A 72 -4.20 20.70 4.82
N PRO A 73 -3.50 19.56 4.67
CA PRO A 73 -3.60 18.76 3.46
C PRO A 73 -5.06 18.35 3.19
N ASP A 74 -5.48 18.46 1.94
CA ASP A 74 -6.83 18.14 1.45
C ASP A 74 -6.85 16.86 0.60
N THR A 75 -5.69 16.30 0.32
CA THR A 75 -5.51 15.16 -0.59
C THR A 75 -4.81 14.01 0.12
N LEU A 76 -5.37 12.81 0.01
CA LEU A 76 -4.74 11.57 0.44
C LEU A 76 -4.46 10.70 -0.79
N ARG A 77 -3.20 10.29 -0.94
CA ARG A 77 -2.80 9.27 -1.92
C ARG A 77 -2.35 8.03 -1.17
N LEU A 78 -2.88 6.87 -1.57
CA LEU A 78 -2.56 5.57 -0.99
C LEU A 78 -2.18 4.61 -2.12
N ASP A 79 -0.95 4.08 -2.07
CA ASP A 79 -0.48 3.08 -3.01
C ASP A 79 -0.50 1.69 -2.33
N LEU A 80 -1.21 0.74 -2.93
CA LEU A 80 -1.39 -0.63 -2.41
C LEU A 80 -0.83 -1.64 -3.41
N SER A 81 -0.28 -2.74 -2.91
CA SER A 81 0.23 -3.83 -3.74
C SER A 81 -0.36 -5.16 -3.31
N VAL A 82 -0.81 -5.94 -4.29
CA VAL A 82 -1.35 -7.28 -4.09
C VAL A 82 -0.35 -8.27 -4.67
N VAL A 83 0.19 -9.14 -3.82
CA VAL A 83 1.16 -10.18 -4.22
C VAL A 83 0.52 -11.53 -3.97
N ALA A 84 0.54 -12.40 -4.98
CA ALA A 84 0.10 -13.78 -4.87
C ALA A 84 1.18 -14.70 -5.42
N SER A 85 1.39 -15.83 -4.74
CA SER A 85 2.30 -16.88 -5.16
C SER A 85 1.53 -18.18 -5.31
N ALA A 86 1.81 -18.91 -6.39
CA ALA A 86 1.22 -20.21 -6.67
C ALA A 86 2.22 -21.08 -7.42
N THR A 87 1.91 -22.37 -7.55
CA THR A 87 2.76 -23.35 -8.23
C THR A 87 2.87 -23.08 -9.74
N SER A 88 1.86 -22.45 -10.33
CA SER A 88 1.88 -22.01 -11.73
C SER A 88 1.66 -20.50 -11.85
N VAL A 89 2.22 -19.91 -12.91
CA VAL A 89 2.04 -18.47 -13.21
C VAL A 89 0.56 -18.15 -13.40
N SER A 90 -0.19 -19.02 -14.09
CA SER A 90 -1.62 -18.83 -14.34
C SER A 90 -2.43 -18.79 -13.03
N GLU A 91 -2.11 -19.65 -12.07
CA GLU A 91 -2.77 -19.62 -10.75
C GLU A 91 -2.35 -18.41 -9.93
N ALA A 92 -1.08 -18.00 -10.00
CA ALA A 92 -0.60 -16.81 -9.31
C ALA A 92 -1.30 -15.55 -9.82
N LEU A 93 -1.43 -15.41 -11.14
CA LEU A 93 -2.15 -14.30 -11.78
C LEU A 93 -3.64 -14.35 -11.45
N ALA A 94 -4.28 -15.52 -11.51
CA ALA A 94 -5.69 -15.66 -11.15
C ALA A 94 -5.94 -15.29 -9.68
N SER A 95 -5.04 -15.69 -8.79
CA SER A 95 -5.10 -15.38 -7.35
C SER A 95 -4.88 -13.88 -7.08
N ALA A 96 -3.91 -13.26 -7.77
CA ALA A 96 -3.65 -11.84 -7.71
C ALA A 96 -4.86 -11.03 -8.20
N ASN A 97 -5.42 -11.40 -9.36
CA ASN A 97 -6.58 -10.73 -9.95
C ASN A 97 -7.82 -10.81 -9.05
N ARG A 98 -8.06 -11.97 -8.42
CA ARG A 98 -9.16 -12.15 -7.46
C ARG A 98 -8.97 -11.24 -6.24
N SER A 99 -7.75 -11.20 -5.70
CA SER A 99 -7.43 -10.40 -4.52
C SER A 99 -7.50 -8.89 -4.82
N ALA A 100 -6.99 -8.45 -5.96
CA ALA A 100 -7.10 -7.07 -6.42
C ALA A 100 -8.57 -6.63 -6.59
N SER A 101 -9.40 -7.49 -7.17
CA SER A 101 -10.85 -7.24 -7.32
C SER A 101 -11.55 -7.13 -5.95
N ALA A 102 -11.16 -7.96 -4.99
CA ALA A 102 -11.72 -7.91 -3.64
C ALA A 102 -11.35 -6.61 -2.91
N VAL A 103 -10.09 -6.18 -3.00
CA VAL A 103 -9.63 -4.90 -2.44
C VAL A 103 -10.39 -3.74 -3.09
N GLN A 104 -10.49 -3.72 -4.42
CA GLN A 104 -11.23 -2.68 -5.14
C GLN A 104 -12.71 -2.60 -4.70
N LYS A 105 -13.37 -3.75 -4.55
CA LYS A 105 -14.75 -3.83 -4.08
C LYS A 105 -14.90 -3.34 -2.64
N SER A 106 -13.95 -3.65 -1.76
CA SER A 106 -13.93 -3.17 -0.38
C SER A 106 -13.80 -1.65 -0.33
N LEU A 107 -12.93 -1.06 -1.15
CA LEU A 107 -12.74 0.40 -1.20
C LEU A 107 -14.00 1.11 -1.72
N LEU A 108 -14.63 0.57 -2.76
CA LEU A 108 -15.92 1.08 -3.25
C LEU A 108 -17.01 1.00 -2.18
N GLY A 109 -17.09 -0.13 -1.46
CA GLY A 109 -18.02 -0.30 -0.35
C GLY A 109 -17.75 0.62 0.84
N SER A 110 -16.50 1.06 1.01
CA SER A 110 -16.07 2.00 2.06
C SER A 110 -16.25 3.47 1.66
N GLY A 111 -16.79 3.75 0.48
CA GLY A 111 -17.10 5.10 0.01
C GLY A 111 -16.05 5.74 -0.90
N VAL A 112 -15.00 5.02 -1.28
CA VAL A 112 -14.05 5.50 -2.31
C VAL A 112 -14.76 5.48 -3.66
N GLN A 113 -14.71 6.58 -4.40
CA GLN A 113 -15.39 6.64 -5.69
C GLN A 113 -14.56 5.96 -6.77
N LYS A 114 -15.23 5.41 -7.79
CA LYS A 114 -14.56 4.67 -8.87
C LYS A 114 -13.52 5.50 -9.63
N LYS A 115 -13.74 6.81 -9.77
CA LYS A 115 -12.79 7.75 -10.40
C LYS A 115 -11.50 7.95 -9.60
N ASP A 116 -11.53 7.67 -8.30
CA ASP A 116 -10.39 7.87 -7.40
C ASP A 116 -9.56 6.57 -7.25
N LEU A 117 -9.95 5.49 -7.95
CA LEU A 117 -9.25 4.21 -7.98
C LEU A 117 -8.50 4.06 -9.31
N GLN A 118 -7.20 3.84 -9.23
CA GLN A 118 -6.35 3.52 -10.38
C GLN A 118 -5.62 2.20 -10.15
N THR A 119 -5.55 1.37 -11.19
CA THR A 119 -4.75 0.13 -11.19
C THR A 119 -3.61 0.29 -12.19
N SER A 120 -2.46 -0.33 -11.89
CA SER A 120 -1.26 -0.22 -12.72
C SER A 120 -1.35 -0.97 -14.05
N GLY A 121 -2.42 -1.75 -14.28
CA GLY A 121 -2.51 -2.71 -15.37
C GLY A 121 -1.58 -3.91 -15.13
N LEU A 122 -2.12 -5.12 -15.19
CA LEU A 122 -1.37 -6.39 -15.21
C LEU A 122 -1.80 -7.17 -16.45
#